data_AF-A0A536QLT9-F1
#
_entry.id   AF-A0A536QLT9-F1
#
_cell.length_a   1.000
_cell.length_b   1.000
_cell.length_c   1.000
_cell.angle_alpha   90.00
_cell.angle_beta   90.00
_cell.angle_gamma   90.00
#
_symmetry.space_group_name_H-M   'P 1'
#
loop_
_entity.id
_entity.type
_entity.pdbx_description
1 polymer ?
#
loop_
_entity_poly.entity_id
_entity_poly.type
_entity_poly.pdbx_seq_one_letter_code
_entity_poly.pdbx_strand_id
1 'polypeptide(L)' 'MNTDLVRYVCRAQAHVTASRTARLAAVNPVTIHDGVWAYCPAGSRTDHEWEAIEPVALTDLKLVEAVHPREVAPEGSPS' A
#
# COMPACT_ATOMS: atom_id res chain seq x y z
N MET A 1 1.64 -17.14 -15.47
CA MET A 1 0.93 -16.07 -14.74
C MET A 1 1.99 -15.39 -13.89
N ASN A 2 2.14 -14.07 -14.01
CA ASN A 2 3.07 -13.31 -13.16
C ASN A 2 2.41 -13.22 -11.77
N THR A 3 2.69 -14.19 -10.91
CA THR A 3 2.06 -14.33 -9.60
C THR A 3 2.55 -13.29 -8.62
N ASP A 4 3.53 -12.47 -8.97
CA ASP A 4 4.27 -11.62 -8.04
C ASP A 4 3.78 -10.17 -8.07
N LEU A 5 2.50 -9.96 -8.41
CA LEU A 5 1.88 -8.65 -8.51
C LEU A 5 1.01 -8.36 -7.29
N VAL A 6 1.32 -7.27 -6.59
CA VAL A 6 0.50 -6.67 -5.56
C VAL A 6 -0.60 -5.85 -6.22
N ARG A 7 -1.84 -6.10 -5.83
CA ARG A 7 -3.04 -5.42 -6.35
C ARG A 7 -3.77 -4.60 -5.31
N TYR A 8 -3.39 -4.74 -4.04
CA TYR A 8 -4.02 -4.04 -2.93
C TYR A 8 -2.98 -3.46 -1.98
N VAL A 9 -3.27 -2.28 -1.44
CA VAL A 9 -2.51 -1.66 -0.35
C VAL A 9 -3.41 -1.40 0.84
N CYS A 10 -2.90 -1.67 2.04
CA CYS A 10 -3.60 -1.35 3.28
C CYS A 10 -3.49 0.15 3.57
N ARG A 11 -4.63 0.81 3.74
CA ARG A 11 -4.75 2.23 4.10
C ARG A 11 -5.19 2.50 5.53
N ALA A 12 -5.50 1.45 6.29
CA ALA A 12 -5.92 1.57 7.68
C ALA A 12 -4.96 2.48 8.47
N GLN A 13 -5.51 3.57 9.01
CA GLN A 13 -4.71 4.64 9.61
C GLN A 13 -3.82 4.12 10.75
N ALA A 14 -4.30 3.15 11.52
CA ALA A 14 -3.53 2.48 12.57
C ALA A 14 -2.27 1.81 12.02
N HIS A 15 -2.35 1.17 10.85
CA HIS A 15 -1.21 0.49 10.22
C HIS A 15 -0.23 1.46 9.58
N VAL A 16 -0.73 2.52 8.95
CA VAL A 16 0.13 3.58 8.36
C VAL A 16 0.88 4.35 9.46
N THR A 17 0.23 4.65 10.57
CA THR A 17 0.88 5.32 11.71
C THR A 17 1.86 4.39 12.44
N ALA A 18 1.51 3.11 12.59
CA ALA A 18 2.39 2.12 13.21
C ALA A 18 3.68 1.92 12.40
N SER A 19 3.61 1.83 11.07
CA SER A 19 4.82 1.67 10.24
C SER A 19 5.78 2.85 10.31
N ARG A 20 5.27 4.08 10.48
CA ARG A 20 6.09 5.29 10.61
C ARG A 20 6.80 5.40 11.96
N THR A 21 6.17 4.90 13.01
CA THR A 21 6.66 5.01 14.40
C THR A 21 7.50 3.80 14.79
N ALA A 22 7.13 2.62 14.33
CA ALA A 22 7.93 1.43 14.47
C ALA A 22 9.04 1.44 13.40
N ARG A 23 10.25 1.87 13.80
CA ARG A 23 11.50 1.61 13.05
C ARG A 23 11.82 0.11 12.90
N LEU A 24 10.88 -0.76 13.26
CA LEU A 24 10.98 -2.21 13.25
C LEU A 24 10.37 -2.70 11.95
N ALA A 25 11.22 -3.31 11.13
CA ALA A 25 10.81 -4.01 9.92
C ALA A 25 9.55 -4.85 10.18
N ALA A 26 8.48 -4.55 9.46
CA ALA A 26 7.28 -5.37 9.44
C ALA A 26 7.70 -6.83 9.21
N VAL A 27 7.23 -7.75 10.06
CA VAL A 27 7.68 -9.15 10.08
C VAL A 27 7.34 -9.84 8.75
N ASN A 28 6.33 -9.35 8.02
CA ASN A 28 6.20 -9.54 6.58
C ASN A 28 5.14 -8.53 6.06
N PRO A 29 5.50 -7.49 5.29
CA PRO A 29 4.53 -6.48 4.87
C PRO A 29 3.68 -6.94 3.68
N VAL A 30 3.87 -8.17 3.19
CA VAL A 30 3.13 -8.73 2.07
C VAL A 30 2.27 -9.90 2.54
N THR A 31 1.01 -9.90 2.14
CA THR A 31 -0.01 -10.90 2.51
C THR A 31 -0.94 -11.20 1.32
N ILE A 32 -1.90 -12.10 1.50
CA ILE A 32 -2.91 -12.43 0.50
C ILE A 32 -4.26 -11.81 0.90
N HIS A 33 -4.90 -11.09 -0.03
CA HIS A 33 -6.27 -10.59 0.07
C HIS A 33 -7.01 -11.02 -1.22
N ASP A 34 -8.19 -11.64 -1.08
CA ASP A 34 -9.00 -12.14 -2.20
C ASP A 34 -8.23 -13.01 -3.21
N GLY A 35 -7.30 -13.82 -2.70
CA GLY A 35 -6.49 -14.73 -3.50
C GLY A 35 -5.36 -14.07 -4.31
N VAL A 36 -5.11 -12.78 -4.12
CA VAL A 36 -4.01 -12.03 -4.76
C VAL A 36 -3.11 -11.37 -3.72
N TRP A 37 -1.90 -10.95 -4.12
CA TRP A 37 -0.99 -10.28 -3.20
C TRP A 37 -1.48 -8.87 -2.83
N ALA A 38 -1.27 -8.53 -1.56
CA ALA A 38 -1.59 -7.27 -0.95
C ALA A 38 -0.44 -6.82 -0.03
N TYR A 39 -0.27 -5.51 0.12
CA TYR A 39 0.78 -4.90 0.94
C TYR A 39 0.21 -4.19 2.16
N CYS A 40 0.66 -4.58 3.35
CA CYS A 40 0.40 -3.88 4.61
C CYS A 40 1.70 -3.30 5.18
N PRO A 41 1.80 -1.97 5.34
CA PRO A 41 3.04 -1.34 5.83
C PRO A 41 3.36 -1.71 7.29
N ALA A 42 2.35 -2.05 8.10
CA ALA A 42 2.55 -2.54 9.47
C ALA A 42 2.85 -4.05 9.55
N GLY A 43 2.68 -4.81 8.45
CA GLY A 43 2.70 -6.27 8.48
C GLY A 43 1.65 -6.89 9.42
N SER A 44 0.55 -6.18 9.65
CA SER A 44 -0.56 -6.68 10.47
C SER A 44 -1.24 -7.87 9.78
N ARG A 45 -1.92 -8.70 10.57
CA ARG A 45 -2.71 -9.85 10.08
C ARG A 45 -4.22 -9.58 10.09
N THR A 46 -4.66 -8.49 10.70
CA THR A 46 -6.07 -8.14 10.92
C THR A 46 -6.30 -6.65 10.71
N ASP A 47 -7.57 -6.24 10.67
CA ASP A 47 -8.01 -4.83 10.71
C ASP A 47 -7.53 -3.99 9.52
N HIS A 48 -7.55 -4.60 8.33
CA HIS A 48 -7.13 -3.96 7.10
C HIS A 48 -8.26 -3.17 6.44
N GLU A 49 -7.90 -2.01 5.91
CA GLU A 49 -8.69 -1.27 4.93
C GLU A 49 -7.96 -1.37 3.60
N TRP A 50 -8.41 -2.25 2.72
CA TRP A 50 -7.75 -2.52 1.45
C TRP A 50 -8.21 -1.55 0.36
N GLU A 51 -7.25 -0.92 -0.31
CA GLU A 51 -7.47 -0.12 -1.51
C GLU A 51 -6.88 -0.86 -2.71
N ALA A 52 -7.66 -1.04 -3.77
CA ALA A 52 -7.17 -1.59 -5.02
C ALA A 52 -6.25 -0.59 -5.72
N ILE A 53 -5.16 -1.08 -6.30
CA ILE A 53 -4.16 -0.29 -7.02
C ILE A 53 -3.87 -0.89 -8.38
N GLU A 54 -3.25 -0.09 -9.25
CA GLU A 54 -2.59 -0.64 -10.44
C GLU A 54 -1.56 -1.71 -10.01
N PRO A 55 -1.52 -2.88 -10.67
CA PRO A 55 -0.66 -3.97 -10.23
C PRO A 55 0.83 -3.57 -10.21
N VAL A 56 1.48 -3.76 -9.06
CA VAL A 56 2.91 -3.47 -8.86
C VAL A 56 3.66 -4.76 -8.56
N ALA A 57 4.83 -4.96 -9.17
CA ALA A 57 5.67 -6.11 -8.86
C ALA A 57 6.20 -6.04 -7.41
N LEU A 58 6.28 -7.19 -6.73
CA LEU A 58 6.81 -7.27 -5.37
C LEU A 58 8.22 -6.65 -5.23
N THR A 59 9.05 -6.73 -6.27
CA THR A 59 10.38 -6.11 -6.32
C THR A 59 10.34 -4.58 -6.34
N ASP A 60 9.28 -4.01 -6.91
CA ASP A 60 9.10 -2.56 -7.08
C ASP A 60 8.30 -1.94 -5.92
N LEU A 61 7.78 -2.76 -5.02
CA LEU A 61 6.94 -2.35 -3.90
C LEU A 61 7.62 -1.36 -2.94
N LYS A 62 8.96 -1.38 -2.87
CA LYS A 62 9.76 -0.39 -2.12
C LYS A 62 9.55 1.06 -2.61
N LEU A 63 9.03 1.26 -3.82
CA LEU A 63 8.67 2.60 -4.32
C LEU A 63 7.28 3.07 -3.86
N VAL A 64 6.37 2.17 -3.45
CA VAL A 64 4.99 2.55 -3.15
C VAL A 64 4.88 3.30 -1.82
N GLU A 65 5.80 3.08 -0.87
CA GLU A 65 5.92 3.91 0.34
C GLU A 65 6.28 5.38 0.03
N ALA A 66 6.87 5.66 -1.14
CA ALA A 66 7.24 7.00 -1.58
C ALA A 66 6.14 7.71 -2.40
N VAL A 67 5.15 6.98 -2.91
CA VAL A 67 4.03 7.58 -3.64
C VAL A 67 2.96 7.99 -2.63
N HIS A 68 3.26 9.10 -1.95
CA HIS A 68 2.24 10.05 -1.53
C HIS A 68 1.26 10.28 -2.70
N PRO A 69 -0.05 10.45 -2.45
CA PRO A 69 -0.95 10.85 -3.51
C PRO A 69 -0.36 12.11 -4.13
N ARG A 70 -0.05 12.05 -5.43
CA ARG A 70 0.09 13.28 -6.21
C ARG A 70 -1.21 14.02 -6.00
N GLU A 71 -1.14 15.14 -5.30
CA GLU A 71 -2.20 16.14 -5.26
C GLU A 71 -2.62 16.38 -6.71
N VAL A 72 -3.83 15.92 -7.06
CA VAL A 72 -4.49 16.37 -8.27
C VAL A 72 -4.78 17.84 -8.02
N ALA A 73 -3.88 18.71 -8.49
CA ALA A 73 -4.17 20.12 -8.61
C ALA A 73 -5.44 20.25 -9.47
N PRO A 74 -6.50 20.94 -9.02
CA PRO A 74 -7.65 21.18 -9.86
C PRO A 74 -7.21 22.07 -11.03
N GLU A 75 -7.26 21.51 -12.24
CA GLU A 75 -7.15 22.28 -13.47
C GLU A 75 -8.29 23.31 -13.54
N GLY A 76 -7.92 24.58 -13.63
CA GLY A 76 -8.66 25.61 -14.36
C GLY A 76 -10.04 26.01 -13.82
N SER A 77 -10.09 27.11 -13.07
CA SER A 77 -11.26 28.00 -13.08
C SER A 77 -10.89 29.27 -13.85
N PRO A 78 -11.46 29.53 -15.04
CA PRO A 78 -11.28 30.79 -15.73
C PRO A 78 -12.28 31.83 -15.20
N SER A 79 -11.80 33.04 -14.93
CA SER A 79 -12.58 34.29 -14.98
C SER A 79 -11.63 35.46 -15.18
#